data_AF-A0A9E4BHL9-F1
#
_entry.id   AF-A0A9E4BHL9-F1
#
_cell.length_a   1.000
_cell.length_b   1.000
_cell.length_c   1.000
_cell.angle_alpha   90.00
_cell.angle_beta   90.00
_cell.angle_gamma   90.00
#
_symmetry.space_group_name_H-M   'P 1'
#
loop_
_entity.id
_entity.type
_entity.pdbx_description
1 polymer ?
#
loop_
_entity_poly.entity_id
_entity_poly.type
_entity_poly.pdbx_seq_one_letter_code
_entity_poly.pdbx_strand_id
1 'polypeptide(L)'
;MTSSENIGRGPLFTDPDPDVARAFFREKKGALTDKLMSVSDAVARFVHDGDYLASGGFGGNRIATALLHEVVRQERTNLGFAGHTTTHDFQILVAGTRTGKQIFSRLDAAYILGLEARGLSA
;
A
#
# COMPACT_ATOMS: atom_id res chain seq x y z
N MET A 1 -17.23 -26.24 -28.10
CA MET A 1 -16.50 -24.96 -27.99
C MET A 1 -16.24 -24.72 -26.52
N THR A 2 -15.02 -25.04 -26.06
CA THR A 2 -14.59 -24.77 -24.68
C THR A 2 -14.47 -23.26 -24.52
N SER A 3 -15.34 -22.66 -23.73
CA SER A 3 -15.16 -21.31 -23.21
C SER A 3 -13.79 -21.27 -22.53
N SER A 4 -12.85 -20.51 -23.08
CA SER A 4 -11.60 -20.19 -22.41
C SER A 4 -11.98 -19.45 -21.12
N GLU A 5 -11.92 -20.13 -19.98
CA GLU A 5 -12.05 -19.49 -18.68
C GLU A 5 -11.06 -18.32 -18.62
N ASN A 6 -11.54 -17.16 -18.17
CA ASN A 6 -10.70 -16.00 -17.96
C ASN A 6 -9.85 -16.20 -16.70
N ILE A 7 -8.88 -17.09 -16.79
CA ILE A 7 -7.91 -17.35 -15.72
C ILE A 7 -6.85 -16.25 -15.75
N GLY A 8 -6.87 -15.38 -14.74
CA GLY A 8 -5.86 -14.34 -14.57
C GLY A 8 -4.45 -14.94 -14.57
N ARG A 9 -3.56 -14.42 -15.41
CA ARG A 9 -2.18 -14.88 -15.58
C ARG A 9 -1.22 -13.85 -15.00
N GLY A 10 -1.12 -13.80 -13.67
CA GLY A 10 -0.21 -12.89 -12.98
C GLY A 10 0.12 -13.42 -11.58
N PRO A 11 1.30 -13.08 -11.02
CA PRO A 11 1.60 -13.40 -9.64
C PRO A 11 0.61 -12.69 -8.71
N LEU A 12 0.18 -13.37 -7.66
CA LEU A 12 -0.63 -12.76 -6.62
C LEU A 12 0.22 -11.81 -5.78
N PHE A 13 -0.36 -10.67 -5.38
CA PHE A 13 0.34 -9.69 -4.53
C PHE A 13 0.50 -10.20 -3.09
N THR A 14 -0.51 -10.92 -2.60
CA THR A 14 -0.54 -11.58 -1.29
C THR A 14 -1.27 -12.92 -1.42
N ASP A 15 -1.06 -13.81 -0.44
CA ASP A 15 -1.83 -15.05 -0.31
C ASP A 15 -3.33 -14.73 -0.08
N PRO A 16 -4.24 -15.18 -0.98
CA PRO A 16 -5.67 -14.94 -0.84
C PRO A 16 -6.38 -16.02 0.01
N ASP A 17 -5.68 -17.06 0.46
CA ASP A 17 -6.29 -18.17 1.18
C ASP A 17 -6.89 -17.71 2.53
N PRO A 18 -8.22 -17.78 2.68
CA PRO A 18 -8.89 -17.31 3.89
C PRO A 18 -8.58 -18.19 5.11
N ASP A 19 -8.23 -19.46 4.93
CA ASP A 19 -7.91 -20.38 6.04
C ASP A 19 -6.50 -20.13 6.58
N VAL A 20 -5.54 -19.79 5.71
CA VAL A 20 -4.22 -19.30 6.13
C VAL A 20 -4.36 -18.02 6.95
N ALA A 21 -5.16 -17.06 6.46
CA ALA A 21 -5.41 -15.81 7.18
C ALA A 21 -6.09 -16.06 8.55
N ARG A 22 -7.10 -16.93 8.60
CA ARG A 22 -7.79 -17.30 9.85
C ARG A 22 -6.86 -17.96 10.86
N ALA A 23 -5.98 -18.86 10.40
CA ALA A 23 -5.00 -19.51 11.27
C ALA A 23 -4.07 -18.47 11.92
N PHE A 24 -3.52 -17.55 11.12
CA PHE A 24 -2.70 -16.45 11.63
C PHE A 24 -3.45 -15.59 12.67
N PHE A 25 -4.68 -15.15 12.37
CA PHE A 25 -5.45 -14.30 13.29
C PHE A 25 -5.85 -15.02 14.58
N ARG A 26 -6.00 -16.35 14.57
CA ARG A 26 -6.29 -17.15 15.77
C ARG A 26 -5.14 -17.11 16.77
N GLU A 27 -3.90 -17.11 16.28
CA GLU A 27 -2.69 -17.07 17.10
C GLU A 27 -2.24 -15.64 17.45
N LYS A 28 -2.67 -14.65 16.66
CA LYS A 28 -2.35 -13.24 16.88
C LYS A 28 -2.90 -12.77 18.24
N LYS A 29 -2.00 -12.58 19.20
CA LYS A 29 -2.35 -12.06 20.53
C LYS A 29 -2.95 -10.65 20.41
N GLY A 30 -4.19 -10.51 20.85
CA GLY A 30 -4.77 -9.19 21.13
C GLY A 30 -3.97 -8.50 22.24
N ALA A 31 -3.77 -7.20 22.11
CA ALA A 31 -3.11 -6.38 23.12
C ALA A 31 -4.05 -5.27 23.58
N LEU A 32 -4.39 -5.28 24.88
CA LEU A 32 -4.99 -4.16 25.59
C LEU A 32 -3.87 -3.30 26.19
N THR A 33 -3.06 -2.73 25.30
CA THR A 33 -1.96 -1.83 25.66
C THR A 33 -2.21 -0.47 25.04
N ASP A 34 -1.54 0.55 25.55
CA ASP A 34 -1.47 1.82 24.86
C ASP A 34 -0.79 1.63 23.48
N LYS A 35 -1.37 2.27 22.46
CA LYS A 35 -0.93 2.23 21.06
C LYS A 35 -0.67 3.64 20.52
N LEU A 36 -0.78 4.67 21.35
CA LEU A 36 -0.40 6.03 20.99
C LEU A 36 1.10 6.07 20.71
N MET A 37 1.45 6.68 19.59
CA MET A 37 2.83 6.91 19.20
C MET A 37 2.90 8.03 18.16
N SER A 38 4.11 8.55 17.94
CA SER A 38 4.33 9.53 16.88
C SER A 38 4.25 8.88 15.50
N VAL A 39 4.06 9.70 14.47
CA VAL A 39 4.11 9.27 13.05
C VAL A 39 5.46 8.62 12.73
N SER A 40 6.56 9.21 13.23
CA SER A 40 7.91 8.68 13.02
C SER A 40 8.08 7.29 13.65
N ASP A 41 7.59 7.09 14.87
CA ASP A 41 7.67 5.80 15.55
C ASP A 41 6.82 4.74 14.85
N ALA A 42 5.63 5.13 14.37
CA ALA A 42 4.74 4.22 13.65
C ALA A 42 5.39 3.67 12.38
N VAL A 43 5.98 4.54 11.54
CA VAL A 43 6.66 4.11 10.31
C VAL A 43 7.95 3.35 10.61
N ALA A 44 8.72 3.79 11.61
CA ALA A 44 9.96 3.11 11.98
C ALA A 44 9.70 1.67 12.44
N ARG A 45 8.61 1.45 13.17
CA ARG A 45 8.27 0.18 13.79
C ARG A 45 7.48 -0.78 12.89
N PHE A 46 6.64 -0.27 11.99
CA PHE A 46 5.65 -1.10 11.30
C PHE A 46 5.75 -1.10 9.78
N VAL A 47 6.56 -0.24 9.19
CA VAL A 47 6.79 -0.24 7.74
C VAL A 47 8.22 -0.69 7.49
N HIS A 48 8.37 -1.77 6.73
CA HIS A 48 9.64 -2.38 6.38
C HIS A 48 9.79 -2.43 4.87
N ASP A 49 11.04 -2.50 4.41
CA ASP A 49 11.31 -2.67 3.00
C ASP A 49 10.75 -4.02 2.51
N GLY A 50 10.08 -4.03 1.37
CA GLY A 50 9.41 -5.23 0.84
C GLY A 50 7.96 -5.43 1.28
N ASP A 51 7.45 -4.63 2.24
CA ASP A 51 6.06 -4.75 2.69
C ASP A 51 5.06 -4.48 1.55
N TYR A 52 3.88 -5.12 1.63
CA TYR A 52 2.74 -4.77 0.81
C TYR A 52 1.92 -3.68 1.52
N LEU A 53 2.16 -2.43 1.14
CA LEU A 53 1.60 -1.24 1.76
C LEU A 53 0.23 -0.90 1.15
N ALA A 54 -0.75 -0.67 2.02
CA ALA A 54 -2.03 -0.08 1.66
C ALA A 54 -2.28 1.18 2.48
N SER A 55 -2.83 2.21 1.83
CA SER A 55 -3.29 3.44 2.48
C SER A 55 -4.79 3.56 2.32
N GLY A 56 -5.49 3.94 3.38
CA GLY A 56 -6.92 4.23 3.32
C GLY A 56 -7.20 5.58 2.68
N GLY A 57 -8.49 5.94 2.59
CA GLY A 57 -8.93 7.17 1.93
C GLY A 57 -9.45 6.90 0.52
N PHE A 58 -9.69 7.97 -0.24
CA PHE A 58 -10.13 7.90 -1.63
C PHE A 58 -9.63 9.10 -2.43
N GLY A 59 -8.84 8.84 -3.47
CA GLY A 59 -8.19 9.83 -4.30
C GLY A 59 -7.18 10.67 -3.50
N GLY A 60 -7.61 11.86 -3.07
CA GLY A 60 -6.87 12.71 -2.14
C GLY A 60 -7.61 12.97 -0.81
N ASN A 61 -8.76 12.35 -0.60
CA ASN A 61 -9.63 12.61 0.55
C ASN A 61 -9.31 11.65 1.70
N ARG A 62 -9.03 12.21 2.88
CA ARG A 62 -8.77 11.49 4.13
C ARG A 62 -7.67 10.42 4.01
N ILE A 63 -6.67 10.70 3.18
CA ILE A 63 -5.49 9.84 3.03
C ILE A 63 -4.57 9.98 4.25
N ALA A 64 -3.69 9.00 4.46
CA ALA A 64 -2.73 9.01 5.55
C ALA A 64 -1.51 9.92 5.27
N THR A 65 -1.74 11.17 4.84
CA THR A 65 -0.70 12.09 4.31
C THR A 65 0.56 12.15 5.17
N ALA A 66 0.40 12.30 6.48
CA ALA A 66 1.54 12.39 7.39
C ALA A 66 2.40 11.11 7.41
N LEU A 67 1.77 9.93 7.42
CA LEU A 67 2.48 8.64 7.37
C LEU A 67 3.13 8.42 6.01
N LEU A 68 2.50 8.84 4.91
CA LEU A 68 3.05 8.68 3.56
C LEU A 68 4.31 9.52 3.36
N HIS A 69 4.30 10.77 3.80
CA HIS A 69 5.51 11.61 3.81
C HIS A 69 6.59 11.04 4.71
N GLU A 70 6.20 10.42 5.82
CA GLU A 70 7.13 9.78 6.75
C GLU A 70 7.81 8.56 6.15
N VAL A 71 7.07 7.72 5.41
CA VAL A 71 7.62 6.59 4.64
C VAL A 71 8.69 7.07 3.67
N VAL A 72 8.43 8.17 2.95
CA VAL A 72 9.41 8.80 2.06
C VAL A 72 10.61 9.33 2.83
N ARG A 73 10.39 10.00 3.98
CA ARG A 73 11.45 10.59 4.80
C ARG A 73 12.38 9.55 5.41
N GLN A 74 11.85 8.39 5.80
CA GLN A 74 12.64 7.25 6.30
C GLN A 74 13.22 6.40 5.17
N GLU A 75 13.05 6.80 3.91
CA GLU A 75 13.59 6.13 2.72
C GLU A 75 13.23 4.63 2.65
N ARG A 76 11.99 4.27 2.99
CA ARG A 76 11.52 2.89 2.81
C ARG A 76 11.46 2.54 1.34
N THR A 77 11.94 1.34 0.98
CA THR A 77 12.11 0.92 -0.42
C THR A 77 11.51 -0.45 -0.70
N ASN A 78 11.49 -0.82 -1.99
CA ASN A 78 11.07 -2.14 -2.45
C ASN A 78 9.62 -2.51 -2.06
N LEU A 79 8.77 -1.52 -1.79
CA LEU A 79 7.39 -1.73 -1.35
C LEU A 79 6.53 -2.26 -2.49
N GLY A 80 5.65 -3.21 -2.17
CA GLY A 80 4.45 -3.43 -2.97
C GLY A 80 3.38 -2.41 -2.56
N PHE A 81 2.62 -1.87 -3.50
CA PHE A 81 1.59 -0.88 -3.17
C PHE A 81 0.20 -1.29 -3.68
N ALA A 82 -0.78 -1.26 -2.78
CA ALA A 82 -2.19 -1.46 -3.09
C ALA A 82 -2.76 -0.16 -3.71
N GLY A 83 -2.77 -0.09 -5.03
CA GLY A 83 -3.17 1.07 -5.82
C GLY A 83 -4.70 1.28 -5.92
N HIS A 84 -5.45 0.96 -4.87
CA HIS A 84 -6.91 1.01 -4.90
C HIS A 84 -7.42 2.36 -4.41
N THR A 85 -7.83 3.22 -5.33
CA THR A 85 -8.33 4.58 -5.05
C THR A 85 -7.28 5.48 -4.38
N THR A 86 -6.00 5.22 -4.61
CA THR A 86 -4.85 5.87 -3.94
C THR A 86 -4.10 6.78 -4.92
N THR A 87 -4.61 7.98 -5.17
CA THR A 87 -4.07 8.82 -6.26
C THR A 87 -3.01 9.75 -5.74
N HIS A 88 -3.34 10.58 -4.75
CA HIS A 88 -2.35 11.47 -4.15
C HIS A 88 -1.35 10.70 -3.28
N ASP A 89 -1.74 9.57 -2.69
CA ASP A 89 -0.83 8.67 -1.98
C ASP A 89 0.28 8.15 -2.90
N PHE A 90 -0.11 7.68 -4.09
CA PHE A 90 0.81 7.21 -5.11
C PHE A 90 1.77 8.34 -5.53
N GLN A 91 1.27 9.56 -5.72
CA GLN A 91 2.09 10.73 -6.07
C GLN A 91 3.14 11.04 -4.99
N ILE A 92 2.76 11.02 -3.71
CA ILE A 92 3.70 11.27 -2.60
C ILE A 92 4.81 10.22 -2.61
N LEU A 93 4.43 8.95 -2.69
CA LEU A 93 5.37 7.83 -2.63
C LEU A 93 6.26 7.75 -3.89
N VAL A 94 5.71 7.92 -5.09
CA VAL A 94 6.53 7.89 -6.31
C VAL A 94 7.52 9.05 -6.37
N ALA A 95 7.16 10.23 -5.83
CA ALA A 95 8.06 11.38 -5.75
C ALA A 95 9.28 11.15 -4.84
N GLY A 96 9.20 10.18 -3.91
CA GLY A 96 10.34 9.77 -3.09
C GLY A 96 11.34 8.85 -3.82
N THR A 97 11.01 8.36 -5.02
CA THR A 97 11.94 7.59 -5.85
C THR A 97 13.03 8.50 -6.39
N ARG A 98 14.30 8.16 -6.13
CA ARG A 98 15.48 8.91 -6.55
C ARG A 98 16.46 7.99 -7.28
N THR A 99 17.41 8.55 -8.02
CA THR A 99 18.47 7.77 -8.67
C THR A 99 19.17 6.87 -7.65
N GLY A 100 19.04 5.54 -7.83
CA GLY A 100 19.61 4.52 -6.95
C GLY A 100 18.73 4.05 -5.78
N LYS A 101 17.54 4.63 -5.55
CA LYS A 101 16.58 4.18 -4.53
C LYS A 101 15.15 4.21 -5.08
N GLN A 102 14.58 3.02 -5.28
CA GLN A 102 13.22 2.84 -5.78
C GLN A 102 12.26 2.54 -4.62
N ILE A 103 11.22 3.36 -4.47
CA ILE A 103 10.22 3.14 -3.42
C ILE A 103 9.35 1.92 -3.73
N PHE A 104 8.90 1.75 -4.97
CA PHE A 104 8.02 0.65 -5.37
C PHE A 104 8.73 -0.47 -6.13
N SER A 105 8.52 -1.71 -5.73
CA SER A 105 8.92 -2.90 -6.49
C SER A 105 7.79 -3.48 -7.34
N ARG A 106 6.55 -3.27 -6.90
CA ARG A 106 5.34 -3.76 -7.57
C ARG A 106 4.14 -2.89 -7.21
N LEU A 107 3.17 -2.81 -8.11
CA LEU A 107 2.02 -1.92 -7.98
C LEU A 107 0.75 -2.63 -8.43
N ASP A 108 -0.20 -2.81 -7.50
CA ASP A 108 -1.54 -3.32 -7.78
C ASP A 108 -2.43 -2.15 -8.25
N ALA A 109 -2.26 -1.76 -9.52
CA ALA A 109 -2.85 -0.56 -10.07
C ALA A 109 -4.33 -0.78 -10.44
N ALA A 110 -5.25 -0.28 -9.61
CA ALA A 110 -6.65 -0.16 -9.96
C ALA A 110 -7.04 1.28 -10.30
N TYR A 111 -6.71 2.22 -9.41
CA TYR A 111 -7.05 3.64 -9.56
C TYR A 111 -6.02 4.53 -8.86
N ILE A 112 -4.97 4.91 -9.60
CA ILE A 112 -3.82 5.67 -9.08
C ILE A 112 -3.50 6.95 -9.86
N LEU A 113 -3.91 7.04 -11.13
CA LEU A 113 -3.56 8.16 -12.02
C LEU A 113 -4.60 9.27 -12.05
N GLY A 114 -5.84 8.97 -11.66
CA GLY A 114 -6.93 9.93 -11.78
C GLY A 114 -6.94 11.00 -10.68
N LEU A 115 -7.13 12.25 -11.08
CA LEU A 115 -7.37 13.38 -10.19
C LEU A 115 -8.74 13.99 -10.57
N GLU A 116 -9.79 13.18 -10.48
CA GLU A 116 -11.16 13.52 -10.94
C GLU A 116 -11.66 14.88 -10.46
N ALA A 117 -11.44 15.19 -9.17
CA ALA A 117 -11.86 16.45 -8.58
C ALA A 117 -11.12 17.68 -9.15
N ARG A 118 -10.02 17.47 -9.90
CA ARG A 118 -9.22 18.52 -10.55
C ARG A 118 -9.37 18.52 -12.08
N GLY A 119 -10.32 17.75 -12.62
CA GLY A 119 -10.57 17.68 -14.07
C GLY A 119 -9.48 16.96 -14.87
N LEU A 120 -8.58 16.23 -14.20
CA LEU A 120 -7.51 15.47 -14.85
C LEU A 120 -7.86 13.98 -14.74
N SER A 121 -8.34 13.40 -15.83
CA SER A 121 -8.45 11.96 -16.02
C SER A 121 -7.38 11.52 -17.02
N ALA A 122 -6.51 10.59 -16.63
CA ALA A 122 -5.54 9.93 -17.51
C ALA A 122 -5.84 8.43 -17.52
#